data_AF-A0A8E0M598-F1
#
_entry.id   AF-A0A8E0M598-F1
#
_cell.length_a   1.000
_cell.length_b   1.000
_cell.length_c   1.000
_cell.angle_alpha   90.00
_cell.angle_beta   90.00
_cell.angle_gamma   90.00
#
_symmetry.space_group_name_H-M   'P 1'
#
loop_
_entity.id
_entity.type
_entity.pdbx_description
1 polymer ?
#
loop_
_entity_poly.entity_id
_entity_poly.type
_entity_poly.pdbx_seq_one_letter_code
_entity_poly.pdbx_strand_id
1 'polypeptide(L)'
;MKRLRGFVMLEVVAVLVVLAGLTLAAVPIGQSVIRRHQETKFIETMREQWESMGMKAYATQKTGTMSVNGKERQVTFSFINRSKRVLPFPASLKYEDGVPAETERAPSGKLKGSRSVNFLSQDGYYWHVTLQFEWGRFLFQKVPKL
;
A
#
# COMPACT_ATOMS: atom_id res chain seq x y z
N MET A 1 -0.94 21.42 -62.74
CA MET A 1 -0.51 21.82 -61.37
C MET A 1 -1.41 21.13 -60.34
N LYS A 2 -0.91 20.09 -59.65
CA LYS A 2 -1.66 19.41 -58.57
C LYS A 2 -1.70 20.33 -57.36
N ARG A 3 -2.87 20.87 -57.02
CA ARG A 3 -3.08 21.60 -55.77
C ARG A 3 -2.92 20.61 -54.62
N LEU A 4 -1.78 20.65 -53.94
CA LEU A 4 -1.66 20.13 -52.58
C LEU A 4 -2.65 20.93 -51.73
N ARG A 5 -3.83 20.34 -51.49
CA ARG A 5 -4.79 20.85 -50.50
C ARG A 5 -4.08 20.72 -49.14
N GLY A 6 -3.47 21.82 -48.69
CA GLY A 6 -2.94 21.91 -47.35
C GLY A 6 -4.05 21.58 -46.37
N PHE A 7 -3.77 20.64 -45.46
CA PHE A 7 -4.62 20.35 -44.31
C PHE A 7 -5.12 21.67 -43.73
N VAL A 8 -6.44 21.87 -43.74
CA VAL A 8 -7.06 23.10 -43.29
C VAL A 8 -6.73 23.25 -41.82
N MET A 9 -6.18 24.40 -41.41
CA MET A 9 -5.71 24.68 -40.03
C MET A 9 -6.71 24.24 -38.94
N LEU A 10 -8.01 24.24 -39.26
CA LEU A 10 -9.11 23.77 -38.42
C LEU A 10 -9.08 22.26 -38.12
N GLU A 11 -8.71 21.41 -39.09
CA GLU A 11 -8.54 19.96 -38.87
C GLU A 11 -7.36 19.67 -37.93
N VAL A 12 -6.26 20.42 -38.06
CA VAL A 12 -5.10 20.30 -37.17
C VAL A 12 -5.46 20.70 -35.74
N VAL A 13 -6.22 21.79 -35.57
CA VAL A 13 -6.72 22.23 -34.25
C VAL A 13 -7.67 21.18 -33.65
N ALA A 14 -8.60 20.63 -34.44
CA ALA A 14 -9.51 19.59 -33.96
C ALA A 14 -8.76 18.35 -33.47
N VAL A 15 -7.74 17.89 -34.22
CA VAL A 15 -6.89 16.76 -33.81
C VAL A 15 -6.12 17.07 -32.52
N LEU A 16 -5.56 18.27 -32.38
CA LEU A 16 -4.87 18.67 -31.15
C LEU A 16 -5.80 18.73 -29.94
N VAL A 17 -7.03 19.22 -30.10
CA VAL A 17 -8.03 19.26 -29.02
C VAL A 17 -8.43 17.84 -28.61
N VAL A 18 -8.63 16.94 -29.56
CA VAL A 18 -8.93 15.52 -29.27
C VAL A 18 -7.77 14.84 -28.55
N LEU A 19 -6.53 15.06 -29.00
CA LEU A 19 -5.32 14.52 -28.34
C LEU A 19 -5.11 15.10 -26.94
N ALA A 20 -5.33 16.41 -26.76
CA ALA A 20 -5.28 17.05 -25.44
C ALA A 20 -6.36 16.48 -24.51
N GLY A 21 -7.59 16.30 -24.99
CA GLY A 21 -8.67 15.65 -24.23
C GLY A 21 -8.34 14.22 -23.82
N LEU A 22 -7.79 13.42 -24.74
CA LEU A 22 -7.38 12.04 -24.48
C LEU A 22 -6.24 11.95 -23.47
N THR A 23 -5.24 12.83 -23.56
CA THR A 23 -4.13 12.87 -22.58
C THR A 23 -4.61 13.29 -21.19
N LEU A 24 -5.48 14.30 -21.10
CA LEU A 24 -6.09 14.74 -19.84
C LEU A 24 -6.93 13.63 -19.17
N ALA A 25 -7.57 12.76 -19.95
CA ALA A 25 -8.30 11.61 -19.43
C ALA A 25 -7.38 10.43 -19.07
N ALA A 26 -6.36 10.14 -19.89
CA ALA A 26 -5.51 8.97 -19.71
C ALA A 26 -4.51 9.11 -18.54
N VAL A 27 -3.96 10.30 -18.32
CA VAL A 27 -3.00 10.56 -17.24
C VAL A 27 -3.56 10.24 -15.84
N PRO A 28 -4.73 10.74 -15.42
CA PRO A 28 -5.27 10.42 -14.09
C PRO A 28 -5.62 8.93 -13.95
N ILE A 29 -6.08 8.27 -15.01
CA ILE A 29 -6.34 6.83 -15.01
C ILE A 29 -5.03 6.06 -14.79
N GLY A 30 -3.99 6.37 -15.56
CA GLY A 30 -2.67 5.75 -15.42
C GLY A 30 -2.08 5.94 -14.02
N GLN A 31 -2.18 7.16 -13.46
CA GLN A 31 -1.74 7.44 -12.09
C GLN A 31 -2.53 6.63 -11.05
N SER A 32 -3.84 6.49 -11.21
CA SER A 32 -4.67 5.69 -10.28
C SER A 32 -4.27 4.22 -10.29
N VAL A 33 -3.98 3.64 -11.46
CA VAL A 33 -3.55 2.23 -11.58
C VAL A 33 -2.20 2.02 -10.90
N ILE A 34 -1.24 2.92 -11.15
CA ILE A 34 0.08 2.87 -10.52
C ILE A 34 -0.03 2.97 -9.00
N ARG A 35 -0.84 3.90 -8.49
CA ARG A 35 -1.09 4.07 -7.05
C ARG A 35 -1.66 2.79 -6.44
N ARG A 36 -2.73 2.25 -7.02
CA ARG A 36 -3.35 0.99 -6.55
C ARG A 36 -2.35 -0.16 -6.53
N HIS A 37 -1.50 -0.27 -7.55
CA HIS A 37 -0.45 -1.29 -7.58
C HIS A 37 0.57 -1.11 -6.45
N GLN A 38 1.04 0.12 -6.21
CA GLN A 38 1.96 0.43 -5.12
C GLN A 38 1.35 0.14 -3.74
N GLU A 39 0.07 0.47 -3.54
CA GLU A 39 -0.67 0.16 -2.31
C GLU A 39 -0.77 -1.34 -2.06
N THR A 40 -1.23 -2.10 -3.05
CA THR A 40 -1.35 -3.56 -2.94
C THR A 40 0.01 -4.19 -2.65
N LYS A 41 1.04 -3.79 -3.40
CA LYS A 41 2.41 -4.27 -3.19
C LYS A 41 2.91 -3.97 -1.78
N PHE A 42 2.61 -2.79 -1.25
CA PHE A 42 2.97 -2.43 0.13
C PHE A 42 2.29 -3.35 1.15
N ILE A 43 0.97 -3.55 1.06
CA ILE A 43 0.21 -4.43 1.97
C ILE A 43 0.66 -5.89 1.85
N GLU A 44 0.92 -6.38 0.65
CA GLU A 44 1.45 -7.72 0.42
C GLU A 44 2.86 -7.88 1.01
N THR A 45 3.72 -6.88 0.85
CA THR A 45 5.06 -6.88 1.46
C THR A 45 4.95 -6.88 2.98
N MET A 46 4.02 -6.11 3.58
CA MET A 46 3.77 -6.17 5.02
C MET A 46 3.41 -7.58 5.48
N ARG A 47 2.49 -8.25 4.76
CA ARG A 47 2.10 -9.63 5.02
C ARG A 47 3.31 -10.58 4.95
N GLU A 48 4.10 -10.49 3.89
CA GLU A 48 5.27 -11.34 3.71
C GLU A 48 6.30 -11.17 4.83
N GLN A 49 6.56 -9.93 5.25
CA GLN A 49 7.46 -9.65 6.38
C GLN A 49 6.89 -10.18 7.70
N TRP A 50 5.58 -10.06 7.91
CA TRP A 50 4.91 -10.62 9.08
C TRP A 50 5.02 -12.15 9.14
N GLU A 51 4.75 -12.85 8.04
CA GLU A 51 4.86 -14.30 7.96
C GLU A 51 6.31 -14.77 8.10
N SER A 52 7.26 -14.10 7.44
CA SER A 52 8.70 -14.36 7.60
C SER A 52 9.15 -14.19 9.05
N MET A 53 8.63 -13.17 9.74
CA MET A 53 8.87 -12.98 11.17
C MET A 53 8.28 -14.09 12.02
N GLY A 54 7.07 -14.58 11.70
CA GLY A 54 6.49 -15.76 12.34
C GLY A 54 7.39 -16.99 12.21
N MET A 55 7.86 -17.28 11.00
CA MET A 55 8.76 -18.42 10.74
C MET A 55 10.07 -18.30 11.52
N LYS A 56 10.69 -17.11 11.54
CA LYS A 56 11.93 -16.87 12.30
C LYS A 56 11.70 -16.95 13.81
N ALA A 57 10.59 -16.41 14.31
CA ALA A 57 10.24 -16.48 15.72
C ALA A 57 10.06 -17.92 16.18
N TYR A 58 9.38 -18.74 15.36
CA TYR A 58 9.25 -20.19 15.59
C TYR A 58 10.61 -20.90 15.57
N ALA A 59 11.44 -20.67 14.55
CA ALA A 59 12.74 -21.34 14.43
C ALA A 59 13.73 -20.96 15.55
N THR A 60 13.69 -19.70 16.02
CA THR A 60 14.64 -19.19 17.01
C THR A 60 14.10 -19.18 18.45
N GLN A 61 12.84 -19.56 18.64
CA GLN A 61 12.13 -19.52 19.92
C GLN A 61 12.17 -18.15 20.61
N LYS A 62 12.13 -17.07 19.81
CA LYS A 62 12.15 -15.70 20.31
C LYS A 62 11.12 -14.80 19.60
N THR A 63 10.65 -13.78 20.30
CA THR A 63 9.61 -12.86 19.81
C THR A 63 10.17 -11.78 18.88
N GLY A 64 9.46 -11.50 17.79
CA GLY A 64 9.69 -10.32 16.93
C GLY A 64 8.61 -9.25 17.14
N THR A 65 8.86 -8.01 16.72
CA THR A 65 7.86 -6.93 16.82
C THR A 65 7.63 -6.23 15.49
N MET A 66 6.37 -5.88 15.22
CA MET A 66 5.95 -5.01 14.13
C MET A 66 5.39 -3.71 14.73
N SER A 67 5.91 -2.57 14.29
CA SER A 67 5.43 -1.24 14.69
C SER A 67 5.00 -0.44 13.48
N VAL A 68 3.80 0.14 13.51
CA VAL A 68 3.28 1.04 12.48
C VAL A 68 3.34 2.47 13.02
N ASN A 69 4.11 3.33 12.38
CA ASN A 69 4.26 4.73 12.77
C ASN A 69 3.70 5.67 11.69
N GLY A 70 2.57 6.31 11.99
CA GLY A 70 1.94 7.28 11.10
C GLY A 70 2.72 8.57 10.89
N LYS A 71 3.48 9.03 11.90
CA LYS A 71 4.26 10.28 11.83
C LYS A 71 5.49 10.11 10.94
N GLU A 72 6.21 9.01 11.12
CA GLU A 72 7.39 8.65 10.30
C GLU A 72 7.00 8.01 8.96
N ARG A 73 5.70 7.73 8.75
CA ARG A 73 5.15 7.08 7.54
C ARG A 73 5.84 5.76 7.21
N GLN A 74 6.00 4.88 8.20
CA GLN A 74 6.69 3.60 8.00
C GLN A 74 6.17 2.48 8.90
N VAL A 75 6.33 1.25 8.41
CA VAL A 75 6.20 0.02 9.21
C VAL A 75 7.60 -0.51 9.50
N THR A 76 7.89 -0.79 10.77
CA THR A 76 9.16 -1.37 11.18
C THR A 76 8.95 -2.77 11.73
N PHE A 77 9.67 -3.74 11.17
CA PHE A 77 9.78 -5.09 11.68
C PHE A 77 11.13 -5.24 12.37
N SER A 78 11.13 -5.52 13.67
CA SER A 78 12.35 -5.72 14.46
C SER A 78 12.51 -7.20 14.80
N PHE A 79 13.64 -7.77 14.39
CA PHE A 79 14.01 -9.14 14.70
C PHE A 79 15.07 -9.15 15.81
N ILE A 80 15.18 -10.29 16.51
CA ILE A 80 16.09 -10.48 17.65
C ILE A 80 17.56 -10.18 17.34
N ASN A 81 18.03 -10.48 16.13
CA ASN A 81 19.42 -10.25 15.74
C ASN A 81 19.74 -8.75 15.49
N ARG A 82 18.93 -7.84 16.02
CA ARG A 82 18.92 -6.39 15.75
C ARG A 82 18.73 -6.04 14.28
N SER A 83 18.40 -7.00 13.40
CA SER A 83 17.99 -6.67 12.05
C SER A 83 16.63 -5.99 12.11
N LYS A 84 16.52 -4.88 11.41
CA LYS A 84 15.29 -4.11 11.26
C LYS A 84 14.97 -4.06 9.78
N ARG A 85 13.72 -4.35 9.44
CA ARG A 85 13.20 -4.10 8.11
C ARG A 85 12.22 -2.94 8.22
N VAL A 86 12.55 -1.84 7.54
CA VAL A 86 11.70 -0.67 7.45
C VAL A 86 11.00 -0.68 6.10
N LEU A 87 9.68 -0.54 6.12
CA LEU A 87 8.84 -0.45 4.95
C LEU A 87 8.16 0.92 4.95
N PRO A 88 8.62 1.88 4.11
CA PRO A 88 8.00 3.19 4.03
C PRO A 88 6.61 3.08 3.38
N PHE A 89 5.68 3.92 3.83
CA PHE A 89 4.37 4.00 3.21
C PHE A 89 4.51 4.58 1.80
N PRO A 90 3.79 4.07 0.80
CA PRO A 90 3.66 4.76 -0.47
C PRO A 90 3.03 6.14 -0.26
N ALA A 91 3.31 7.07 -1.16
CA ALA A 91 2.80 8.45 -1.06
C ALA A 91 1.26 8.50 -0.98
N SER A 92 0.59 7.53 -1.60
CA SER A 92 -0.87 7.40 -1.66
C SER A 92 -1.53 6.86 -0.39
N LEU A 93 -0.77 6.33 0.60
CA LEU A 93 -1.33 5.83 1.86
C LEU A 93 -1.04 6.75 3.03
N LYS A 94 -2.03 6.88 3.90
CA LYS A 94 -1.93 7.53 5.20
C LYS A 94 -2.44 6.58 6.29
N TYR A 95 -1.72 6.50 7.39
CA TYR A 95 -2.19 5.76 8.57
C TYR A 95 -3.25 6.59 9.32
N GLU A 96 -4.43 6.01 9.56
CA GLU A 96 -5.58 6.75 10.08
C GLU A 96 -5.74 6.65 11.60
N ASP A 97 -5.32 5.54 12.22
CA ASP A 97 -5.59 5.29 13.65
C ASP A 97 -4.84 6.25 14.60
N GLY A 98 -3.93 7.09 14.08
CA GLY A 98 -3.34 8.24 14.77
C GLY A 98 -2.32 7.91 15.88
N VAL A 99 -2.36 6.70 16.42
CA VAL A 99 -1.47 6.22 17.49
C VAL A 99 -0.58 5.10 16.94
N PRO A 100 0.74 5.12 17.20
CA PRO A 100 1.61 4.03 16.80
C PRO A 100 1.08 2.69 17.32
N ALA A 101 0.91 1.73 16.41
CA ALA A 101 0.47 0.39 16.77
C ALA A 101 1.68 -0.54 16.81
N GLU A 102 1.97 -1.11 17.97
CA GLU A 102 2.98 -2.16 18.12
C GLU A 102 2.31 -3.51 18.34
N THR A 103 2.78 -4.53 17.63
CA THR A 103 2.29 -5.90 17.74
C THR A 103 3.47 -6.88 17.78
N GLU A 104 3.45 -7.74 18.78
CA GLU A 104 4.44 -8.79 18.97
C GLU A 104 4.06 -10.07 18.24
N ARG A 105 5.05 -10.76 17.69
CA ARG A 105 4.93 -12.08 17.07
C ARG A 105 5.69 -13.09 17.90
N ALA A 106 4.97 -13.79 18.78
CA ALA A 106 5.53 -14.83 19.63
C ALA A 106 5.91 -16.10 18.84
N PRO A 107 6.85 -16.93 19.34
CA PRO A 107 7.24 -18.18 18.69
C PRO A 107 6.12 -19.17 18.45
N SER A 108 5.11 -19.16 19.32
CA SER A 108 3.91 -20.01 19.20
C SER A 108 3.03 -19.64 18.01
N GLY A 109 3.29 -18.50 17.34
CA GLY A 109 2.39 -17.93 16.34
C GLY A 109 1.11 -17.34 16.94
N LYS A 110 0.90 -17.47 18.24
CA LYS A 110 -0.31 -16.95 18.89
C LYS A 110 -0.18 -15.47 19.21
N LEU A 111 -1.25 -14.73 18.92
CA LEU A 111 -1.40 -13.34 19.37
C LEU A 111 -2.30 -13.30 20.59
N LYS A 112 -1.87 -12.54 21.61
CA LYS A 112 -2.62 -12.34 22.86
C LYS A 112 -3.88 -11.47 22.70
N GLY A 113 -4.12 -10.90 21.52
CA GLY A 113 -5.31 -10.12 21.19
C GLY A 113 -5.42 -9.88 19.69
N SER A 114 -6.64 -9.60 19.22
CA SER A 114 -6.82 -9.12 17.85
C SER A 114 -6.22 -7.72 17.72
N ARG A 115 -5.53 -7.46 16.61
CA ARG A 115 -4.96 -6.15 16.29
C ARG A 115 -5.34 -5.78 14.88
N SER A 116 -5.80 -4.55 14.69
CA SER A 116 -6.12 -4.04 13.36
C SER A 116 -5.44 -2.70 13.17
N VAL A 117 -4.99 -2.44 11.94
CA VAL A 117 -4.41 -1.17 11.51
C VAL A 117 -5.06 -0.75 10.21
N ASN A 118 -5.40 0.54 10.11
CA ASN A 118 -6.14 1.09 8.99
C ASN A 118 -5.29 2.09 8.20
N PHE A 119 -5.22 1.89 6.90
CA PHE A 119 -4.58 2.83 5.98
C PHE A 119 -5.61 3.44 5.03
N LEU A 120 -5.67 4.76 4.98
CA LEU A 120 -6.47 5.53 4.04
C LEU A 120 -5.69 5.72 2.73
N SER A 121 -6.27 5.28 1.63
CA SER A 121 -5.84 5.58 0.27
C SER A 121 -6.34 6.96 -0.18
N GLN A 122 -5.53 7.65 -0.98
CA GLN A 122 -5.92 8.87 -1.68
C GLN A 122 -7.13 8.66 -2.62
N ASP A 123 -7.39 7.42 -3.06
CA ASP A 123 -8.55 7.09 -3.89
C ASP A 123 -9.87 7.00 -3.08
N GLY A 124 -9.86 7.29 -1.77
CA GLY A 124 -11.04 7.23 -0.91
C GLY A 124 -11.41 5.81 -0.47
N TYR A 125 -10.41 4.93 -0.33
CA TYR A 125 -10.59 3.56 0.17
C TYR A 125 -9.77 3.33 1.44
N TYR A 126 -10.25 2.46 2.31
CA TYR A 126 -9.51 1.91 3.43
C TYR A 126 -8.90 0.58 3.09
N TRP A 127 -7.64 0.40 3.49
CA TRP A 127 -7.03 -0.90 3.69
C TRP A 127 -7.12 -1.24 5.17
N HIS A 128 -8.05 -2.12 5.52
CA HIS A 128 -8.12 -2.70 6.86
C HIS A 128 -7.20 -3.91 6.91
N VAL A 129 -6.13 -3.79 7.68
CA VAL A 129 -5.25 -4.91 8.00
C VAL A 129 -5.63 -5.43 9.36
N THR A 130 -5.89 -6.72 9.48
CA THR A 130 -6.23 -7.39 10.74
C THR A 130 -5.29 -8.57 10.97
N LEU A 131 -4.70 -8.60 12.15
CA LEU A 131 -3.94 -9.71 12.68
C LEU A 131 -4.87 -10.54 13.57
N GLN A 132 -5.20 -11.74 13.11
CA GLN A 132 -6.21 -12.58 13.76
C GLN A 132 -5.73 -13.06 15.14
N PHE A 133 -6.59 -12.96 16.14
CA PHE A 133 -6.37 -13.55 17.47
C PHE A 133 -6.04 -15.05 17.38
N GLU A 134 -5.19 -15.55 18.30
CA GLU A 134 -4.71 -16.95 18.41
C GLU A 134 -3.88 -17.50 17.24
N TRP A 135 -4.18 -17.16 16.00
CA TRP A 135 -3.46 -17.67 14.82
C TRP A 135 -2.42 -16.69 14.31
N GLY A 136 -2.61 -15.41 14.64
CA GLY A 136 -1.81 -14.29 14.15
C GLY A 136 -1.68 -14.26 12.64
N ARG A 137 -2.72 -14.72 11.94
CA ARG A 137 -2.81 -14.67 10.49
C ARG A 137 -2.97 -13.21 10.07
N PHE A 138 -2.19 -12.81 9.07
CA PHE A 138 -2.33 -11.49 8.47
C PHE A 138 -3.44 -11.51 7.43
N LEU A 139 -4.52 -10.78 7.71
CA LEU A 139 -5.66 -10.58 6.83
C LEU A 139 -5.71 -9.12 6.39
N PHE A 140 -6.10 -8.87 5.16
CA PHE A 140 -6.32 -7.51 4.69
C PHE A 140 -7.51 -7.44 3.74
N GLN A 141 -8.21 -6.32 3.76
CA GLN A 141 -9.33 -6.04 2.88
C GLN A 141 -9.30 -4.57 2.46
N LYS A 142 -9.69 -4.31 1.22
CA LYS A 142 -9.89 -2.96 0.70
C LYS A 142 -11.38 -2.65 0.69
N VAL A 143 -11.81 -1.59 1.38
CA VAL A 143 -13.22 -1.18 1.45
C VAL A 143 -13.37 0.31 1.13
N PRO A 144 -14.52 0.78 0.64
CA PRO A 144 -14.76 2.20 0.42
C PRO A 144 -14.75 2.98 1.75
N LYS A 145 -14.25 4.23 1.72
CA LYS A 145 -14.49 5.19 2.81
C LYS A 145 -15.93 5.66 2.71
N LEU A 146 -16.76 5.22 3.66
CA LEU A 146 -18.14 5.69 3.83
C LEU A 146 -18.17 7.14 4.34
#